data_AF-A0A3B8QWE8-F1
#
_entry.id   AF-A0A3B8QWE8-F1
#
_cell.length_a   1.000
_cell.length_b   1.000
_cell.length_c   1.000
_cell.angle_alpha   90.00
_cell.angle_beta   90.00
_cell.angle_gamma   90.00
#
_symmetry.space_group_name_H-M   'P 1'
#
loop_
_entity.id
_entity.type
_entity.pdbx_description
1 polymer ?
#
loop_
_entity_poly.entity_id
_entity_poly.type
_entity_poly.pdbx_seq_one_letter_code
_entity_poly.pdbx_strand_id
1 'polypeptide(L)'
;QTGTLRIGDYILVGPYSGKVRAMMDERGNKLKEVGPSMPVSILGLDGAPQAGDNYVVMEDEREAKNIATRRQQLAREQSVRSQKNLTLEEIGRRLAVGDFQELNIVLKGDVDGSIEA
;
A
#
# COMPACT_ATOMS: atom_id res chain seq x y z
N GLN A 1 -18.83 2.55 5.08
CA GLN A 1 -17.94 3.56 5.71
C GLN A 1 -18.82 4.75 6.07
N THR A 2 -18.85 5.13 7.33
CA THR A 2 -19.72 6.21 7.84
C THR A 2 -18.82 7.36 8.27
N GLY A 3 -18.93 8.51 7.63
CA GLY A 3 -18.08 9.66 7.95
C GLY A 3 -18.05 10.67 6.82
N THR A 4 -17.53 11.84 7.13
CA THR A 4 -17.28 12.91 6.17
C THR A 4 -15.79 13.21 6.21
N LEU A 5 -15.13 13.22 5.06
CA LEU A 5 -13.70 13.49 4.96
C LEU A 5 -13.48 14.94 4.53
N ARG A 6 -12.58 15.64 5.18
CA ARG A 6 -12.25 17.04 4.89
C ARG A 6 -10.77 17.21 4.59
N ILE A 7 -10.46 18.27 3.83
CA ILE A 7 -9.06 18.69 3.67
C ILE A 7 -8.51 19.08 5.03
N GLY A 8 -7.36 18.51 5.39
CA GLY A 8 -6.69 18.75 6.67
C GLY A 8 -6.83 17.62 7.69
N ASP A 9 -7.70 16.65 7.45
CA ASP A 9 -7.85 15.49 8.32
C ASP A 9 -6.62 14.56 8.22
N TYR A 10 -6.30 13.91 9.34
CA TYR A 10 -5.29 12.86 9.36
C TYR A 10 -5.95 11.51 9.10
N ILE A 11 -5.36 10.73 8.21
CA ILE A 11 -5.88 9.42 7.82
C ILE A 11 -4.81 8.35 7.96
N LEU A 12 -5.26 7.16 8.33
CA LEU A 12 -4.48 5.93 8.39
C LEU A 12 -5.10 4.95 7.40
N VAL A 13 -4.32 4.47 6.44
CA VAL A 13 -4.74 3.51 5.41
C VAL A 13 -3.72 2.38 5.37
N GLY A 14 -4.14 1.17 5.75
CA GLY A 14 -3.22 0.03 5.83
C GLY A 14 -2.00 0.32 6.72
N PRO A 15 -0.76 0.16 6.22
CA PRO A 15 0.48 0.52 6.91
C PRO A 15 0.93 1.97 6.69
N TYR A 16 0.15 2.79 5.98
CA TYR A 16 0.50 4.17 5.64
C TYR A 16 -0.36 5.16 6.42
N SER A 17 0.24 6.28 6.82
CA SER A 17 -0.44 7.43 7.41
C SER A 17 -0.22 8.67 6.53
N GLY A 18 -1.06 9.68 6.72
CA GLY A 18 -0.83 10.97 6.09
C GLY A 18 -1.91 11.98 6.38
N LYS A 19 -1.69 13.20 5.90
CA LYS A 19 -2.65 14.30 6.02
C LYS A 19 -3.28 14.57 4.66
N VAL A 20 -4.60 14.71 4.62
CA VAL A 20 -5.32 15.06 3.38
C VAL A 20 -4.94 16.49 2.96
N ARG A 21 -4.13 16.61 1.91
CA ARG A 21 -3.71 17.91 1.34
C ARG A 21 -4.66 18.40 0.25
N ALA A 22 -5.15 17.48 -0.56
CA ALA A 22 -6.12 17.77 -1.60
C ALA A 22 -7.01 16.55 -1.83
N MET A 23 -8.24 16.83 -2.23
CA MET A 23 -9.21 15.83 -2.66
C MET A 23 -9.69 16.20 -4.06
N MET A 24 -9.78 15.22 -4.94
CA MET A 24 -10.26 15.38 -6.30
C MET A 24 -11.38 14.38 -6.60
N ASP A 25 -12.42 14.85 -7.28
CA ASP A 25 -13.47 14.01 -7.83
C ASP A 25 -12.95 13.19 -9.04
N GLU A 26 -13.74 12.23 -9.51
CA GLU A 26 -13.48 11.44 -10.72
C GLU A 26 -13.25 12.30 -11.97
N ARG A 27 -13.78 13.54 -11.96
CA ARG A 27 -13.65 14.53 -13.04
C ARG A 27 -12.45 15.48 -12.86
N GLY A 28 -11.62 15.26 -11.85
CA GLY A 28 -10.46 16.12 -11.53
C GLY A 28 -10.82 17.44 -10.83
N ASN A 29 -12.08 17.63 -10.44
CA ASN A 29 -12.51 18.82 -9.71
C ASN A 29 -12.05 18.74 -8.25
N LYS A 30 -11.49 19.83 -7.72
CA LYS A 30 -11.07 19.89 -6.31
C LYS A 30 -12.28 19.93 -5.39
N LEU A 31 -12.34 19.00 -4.44
CA LEU A 31 -13.37 18.92 -3.41
C LEU A 31 -12.80 19.36 -2.06
N LYS A 32 -13.60 20.08 -1.27
CA LYS A 32 -13.22 20.50 0.10
C LYS A 32 -13.67 19.50 1.16
N GLU A 33 -14.78 18.83 0.89
CA GLU A 33 -15.46 17.91 1.79
C GLU A 33 -16.09 16.80 0.95
N VAL A 34 -16.05 15.57 1.45
CA VAL A 34 -16.58 14.38 0.78
C VAL A 34 -17.47 13.63 1.75
N GLY A 35 -18.72 13.44 1.36
CA GLY A 35 -19.70 12.65 2.09
C GLY A 35 -19.53 11.13 1.86
N PRO A 36 -20.28 10.32 2.60
CA PRO A 36 -20.27 8.87 2.39
C PRO A 36 -20.76 8.51 0.98
N SER A 37 -20.19 7.44 0.41
CA SER A 37 -20.56 6.87 -0.90
C SER A 37 -20.14 7.67 -2.15
N MET A 38 -19.26 8.67 -2.00
CA MET A 38 -18.67 9.38 -3.14
C MET A 38 -17.20 8.97 -3.33
N PRO A 39 -16.78 8.50 -4.51
CA PRO A 39 -15.39 8.18 -4.77
C PRO A 39 -14.56 9.47 -4.80
N VAL A 40 -13.38 9.45 -4.19
CA VAL A 40 -12.48 10.59 -4.14
C VAL A 40 -11.03 10.13 -4.27
N SER A 41 -10.24 10.88 -5.03
CA SER A 41 -8.79 10.75 -5.05
C SER A 41 -8.18 11.66 -4.00
N ILE A 42 -7.41 11.09 -3.07
CA ILE A 42 -6.78 11.80 -1.96
C ILE A 42 -5.29 11.94 -2.24
N LEU A 43 -4.77 13.15 -2.02
CA LEU A 43 -3.33 13.43 -2.05
C LEU A 43 -2.83 13.75 -0.63
N GLY A 44 -1.70 13.13 -0.25
CA GLY A 44 -0.99 13.44 1.00
C GLY A 44 -0.71 12.25 1.92
N LEU A 45 -0.85 11.03 1.42
CA LEU A 45 -0.37 9.82 2.07
C LEU A 45 1.14 9.64 1.86
N ASP A 46 1.81 9.05 2.85
CA ASP A 46 3.26 8.78 2.81
C ASP A 46 3.65 7.60 1.90
N GLY A 47 2.68 6.90 1.31
CA GLY A 47 2.89 5.78 0.39
C GLY A 47 1.60 5.40 -0.34
N ALA A 48 1.72 4.44 -1.26
CA ALA A 48 0.59 3.89 -2.00
C ALA A 48 -0.09 2.79 -1.18
N PRO A 49 -1.35 2.99 -0.72
CA PRO A 49 -2.10 1.94 -0.05
C PRO A 49 -2.49 0.84 -1.04
N GLN A 50 -2.66 -0.38 -0.55
CA GLN A 50 -3.10 -1.48 -1.42
C GLN A 50 -4.60 -1.39 -1.71
N ALA A 51 -5.00 -1.96 -2.85
CA ALA A 51 -6.41 -2.08 -3.19
C ALA A 51 -7.14 -2.91 -2.13
N GLY A 52 -8.26 -2.37 -1.63
CA GLY A 52 -9.07 -3.01 -0.58
C GLY A 52 -8.68 -2.64 0.85
N ASP A 53 -7.64 -1.83 1.05
CA ASP A 53 -7.33 -1.29 2.38
C ASP A 53 -8.45 -0.39 2.91
N ASN A 54 -8.78 -0.55 4.18
CA ASN A 54 -9.70 0.35 4.88
C ASN A 54 -8.94 1.56 5.40
N TYR A 55 -9.55 2.74 5.26
CA TYR A 55 -9.06 3.96 5.88
C TYR A 55 -9.77 4.27 7.19
N VAL A 56 -9.06 4.95 8.10
CA VAL A 56 -9.58 5.46 9.36
C VAL A 56 -9.13 6.91 9.50
N VAL A 57 -10.07 7.81 9.82
CA VAL A 57 -9.78 9.20 10.16
C VAL A 57 -9.37 9.27 11.62
N MET A 58 -8.23 9.92 11.89
CA MET A 58 -7.62 10.03 13.20
C MET A 58 -7.53 11.51 13.59
N GLU A 59 -7.63 11.81 14.89
CA GLU A 59 -7.49 13.19 15.40
C GLU A 59 -6.01 13.57 15.61
N ASP A 60 -5.17 12.62 16.01
CA ASP A 60 -3.74 12.83 16.26
C ASP A 60 -2.86 12.19 15.17
N GLU A 61 -2.01 13.03 14.56
CA GLU A 61 -0.99 12.63 13.59
C GLU A 61 0.04 11.67 14.20
N ARG A 62 0.45 11.90 15.45
CA ARG A 62 1.49 11.10 16.11
C ARG A 62 1.02 9.68 16.34
N GLU A 63 -0.22 9.52 16.78
CA GLU A 63 -0.81 8.20 16.99
C GLU A 63 -0.96 7.45 15.66
N ALA A 64 -1.47 8.12 14.61
CA ALA A 64 -1.55 7.55 13.28
C ALA A 64 -0.19 7.06 12.77
N LYS A 65 0.85 7.88 12.92
CA LYS A 65 2.22 7.53 12.50
C LYS A 65 2.82 6.36 13.29
N ASN A 66 2.55 6.30 14.60
CA ASN A 66 3.00 5.19 15.43
C ASN A 66 2.35 3.86 15.02
N ILE A 67 1.05 3.88 14.73
CA ILE A 67 0.31 2.70 14.28
C ILE A 67 0.79 2.27 12.88
N ALA A 68 0.96 3.22 11.96
CA ALA A 68 1.49 2.97 10.62
C ALA A 68 2.88 2.31 10.68
N THR A 69 3.80 2.88 11.46
CA THR A 69 5.17 2.36 11.63
C THR A 69 5.15 0.93 12.18
N ARG A 70 4.30 0.65 13.18
CA ARG A 70 4.16 -0.71 13.74
C ARG A 70 3.64 -1.70 12.69
N ARG A 71 2.63 -1.31 11.91
CA ARG A 71 2.07 -2.17 10.84
C ARG A 71 3.09 -2.41 9.73
N GLN A 72 3.84 -1.39 9.32
CA GLN A 72 4.88 -1.51 8.31
C GLN A 72 6.00 -2.46 8.75
N GLN A 73 6.41 -2.39 10.03
CA GLN A 73 7.39 -3.33 10.58
C GLN A 73 6.87 -4.78 10.53
N LEU A 74 5.63 -5.01 10.97
CA LEU A 74 5.01 -6.34 10.94
C LEU A 74 4.91 -6.89 9.51
N ALA A 75 4.48 -6.07 8.55
CA ALA A 75 4.39 -6.45 7.15
C ALA A 75 5.78 -6.81 6.59
N ARG A 76 6.82 -6.05 6.95
CA ARG A 76 8.19 -6.34 6.55
C ARG A 76 8.67 -7.67 7.13
N GLU A 77 8.42 -7.93 8.42
CA GLU A 77 8.80 -9.19 9.06
C GLU A 77 8.08 -10.40 8.44
N GLN A 78 6.80 -10.26 8.09
CA GLN A 78 6.07 -11.31 7.38
C GLN A 78 6.61 -11.56 5.96
N SER A 79 6.93 -10.50 5.22
CA SER A 79 7.51 -10.64 3.88
C SER A 79 8.84 -11.39 3.89
N VAL A 80 9.72 -11.08 4.84
CA VAL A 80 11.01 -11.76 5.02
C VAL A 80 10.81 -13.23 5.40
N ARG A 81 9.81 -13.56 6.22
CA ARG A 81 9.50 -14.97 6.55
C ARG A 81 8.91 -15.75 5.37
N SER A 82 8.18 -15.08 4.48
CA SER A 82 7.56 -15.69 3.31
C SER A 82 8.55 -15.96 2.17
N GLN A 83 9.70 -15.27 2.16
CA GLN A 83 10.81 -15.62 1.29
C GLN A 83 11.35 -16.98 1.74
N LYS A 84 10.95 -18.04 1.03
CA LYS A 84 11.51 -19.38 1.20
C LYS A 84 13.03 -19.25 1.09
N ASN A 85 13.74 -19.51 2.18
CA ASN A 85 15.19 -19.68 2.14
C ASN A 85 15.45 -20.85 1.18
N LEU A 86 15.91 -20.55 -0.04
CA LEU A 86 16.36 -21.58 -0.97
C LEU A 86 17.44 -22.38 -0.23
N THR A 87 17.19 -23.65 0.04
CA THR A 87 18.15 -24.48 0.77
C THR A 87 19.35 -24.74 -0.14
N LEU A 88 20.52 -24.94 0.46
CA LEU A 88 21.75 -25.29 -0.27
C LEU A 88 21.56 -26.57 -1.12
N GLU A 89 20.73 -27.51 -0.66
CA GLU A 89 20.34 -28.70 -1.43
C GLU A 89 19.54 -28.36 -2.69
N GLU A 90 18.64 -27.38 -2.63
CA GLU A 90 17.82 -26.98 -3.78
C GLU A 90 18.64 -26.17 -4.79
N ILE A 91 19.58 -25.35 -4.31
CA ILE A 91 20.59 -24.67 -5.13
C ILE A 91 21.50 -25.70 -5.82
N GLY A 92 22.01 -26.69 -5.07
CA GLY A 92 22.87 -27.75 -5.59
C GLY A 92 22.15 -28.65 -6.61
N ARG A 93 20.87 -28.96 -6.38
CA ARG A 93 20.03 -29.70 -7.33
C ARG A 93 19.79 -28.90 -8.61
N ARG A 94 19.49 -27.60 -8.51
CA ARG A 94 19.34 -26.72 -9.69
C ARG A 94 20.63 -26.61 -10.50
N LEU A 95 21.79 -26.50 -9.84
CA LEU A 95 23.11 -26.50 -10.47
C LEU A 95 23.43 -27.85 -11.15
N ALA A 96 23.05 -28.98 -10.55
CA ALA A 96 23.30 -30.32 -11.10
C ALA A 96 22.40 -30.68 -12.29
N VAL A 97 21.23 -30.06 -12.41
CA VAL A 97 20.27 -30.34 -13.49
C VAL A 97 20.61 -29.61 -14.81
N GLY A 98 21.49 -28.60 -14.78
CA GLY A 98 22.03 -27.97 -15.98
C GLY A 98 21.10 -26.93 -16.64
N ASP A 99 21.68 -25.77 -16.95
CA ASP A 99 21.15 -24.61 -17.67
C ASP A 99 19.62 -24.50 -17.83
N PHE A 100 18.98 -23.90 -16.82
CA PHE A 100 17.71 -23.24 -17.00
C PHE A 100 17.96 -21.85 -17.58
N GLN A 101 17.48 -21.59 -18.81
CA GLN A 101 17.44 -20.22 -19.34
C GLN A 101 16.34 -19.45 -18.61
N GLU A 102 16.72 -18.74 -17.55
CA GLU A 102 15.83 -17.82 -16.84
C GLU A 102 15.75 -16.49 -17.60
N LEU A 103 14.55 -16.12 -18.04
CA LEU A 103 14.30 -14.79 -18.55
C LEU A 103 13.78 -13.92 -17.40
N ASN A 104 14.67 -13.08 -16.86
CA ASN A 104 14.29 -12.08 -15.87
C ASN A 104 13.49 -10.97 -16.56
N ILE A 105 12.21 -10.82 -16.20
CA ILE A 105 11.32 -9.78 -16.73
C ILE A 105 11.05 -8.78 -15.61
N VAL A 106 11.13 -7.49 -15.93
CA VAL A 106 10.69 -6.40 -15.06
C VAL A 106 9.32 -5.95 -15.53
N LEU A 107 8.29 -6.30 -14.76
CA LEU A 107 6.93 -5.80 -14.98
C LEU A 107 6.72 -4.52 -14.18
N LYS A 108 6.27 -3.46 -14.87
CA LYS A 108 5.86 -2.20 -14.26
C LYS A 108 4.42 -1.93 -14.65
N GLY A 109 3.51 -2.03 -13.70
CA GLY A 109 2.12 -1.61 -13.86
C GLY A 109 1.93 -0.14 -13.50
N ASP A 110 0.88 0.47 -14.04
CA ASP A 110 0.46 1.84 -13.72
C ASP A 110 -0.36 1.89 -12.42
N VAL A 111 -1.09 0.81 -12.13
CA VAL A 111 -1.91 0.64 -10.92
C VAL A 111 -1.61 -0.70 -10.25
N ASP A 112 -1.68 -0.75 -8.92
CA ASP A 112 -1.37 -1.95 -8.13
C ASP A 112 -2.22 -3.16 -8.54
N GLY A 113 -3.50 -2.94 -8.88
CA GLY A 113 -4.39 -4.00 -9.34
C GLY A 113 -4.02 -4.64 -10.68
N SER A 114 -3.20 -3.98 -11.51
CA SER A 114 -2.71 -4.57 -12.77
C SER A 114 -1.49 -5.47 -12.58
N ILE A 115 -0.79 -5.34 -11.45
CA ILE A 115 0.37 -6.17 -11.11
C ILE A 115 -0.07 -7.40 -10.31
N GLU A 116 -1.17 -7.29 -9.54
CA GLU A 116 -1.69 -8.37 -8.70
C GLU A 116 -2.68 -9.32 -9.42
N ALA A 117 -3.24 -8.93 -10.57
CA ALA A 117 -4.15 -9.75 -11.40
C ALA A 117 -3.42 -10.76 -12.29
#